data_AF-A0A936B1R5-F1
#
_entry.id   AF-A0A936B1R5-F1
#
_cell.length_a   1.000
_cell.length_b   1.000
_cell.length_c   1.000
_cell.angle_alpha   90.00
_cell.angle_beta   90.00
_cell.angle_gamma   90.00
#
_symmetry.space_group_name_H-M   'P 1'
#
loop_
_entity.id
_entity.type
_entity.pdbx_description
1 polymer ?
#
loop_
_entity_poly.entity_id
_entity_poly.type
_entity_poly.pdbx_seq_one_letter_code
_entity_poly.pdbx_strand_id
1 'polypeptide(L)' 'MDCEASFAASTVVTLTATADLGSTFTGWSGDVLTTTNPITVTMDSAKAITATFALNQYTITLSAAPAKGAQSQAGAV' A
#
# COMPACT_ATOMS: atom_id res chain seq x y z
N MET A 1 -13.69 -10.92 0.66
CA MET A 1 -13.64 -11.09 2.13
C MET A 1 -13.45 -9.70 2.66
N ASP A 2 -14.58 -9.12 3.03
CA ASP A 2 -14.80 -7.69 3.14
C ASP A 2 -15.03 -7.52 4.63
N CYS A 3 -14.02 -6.99 5.33
CA CYS A 3 -14.08 -6.84 6.77
C CYS A 3 -14.91 -5.59 7.08
N GLU A 4 -16.23 -5.77 7.23
CA GLU A 4 -17.12 -4.70 7.68
C GLU A 4 -17.21 -4.71 9.21
N ALA A 5 -17.15 -3.52 9.82
CA ALA A 5 -17.36 -3.31 11.24
C ALA A 5 -18.41 -2.22 11.45
N SER A 6 -19.38 -2.46 12.32
CA SER A 6 -20.46 -1.53 12.65
C SER A 6 -20.14 -0.72 13.90
N PHE A 7 -20.26 0.61 13.82
CA PHE A 7 -20.01 1.53 14.94
C PHE A 7 -21.27 2.37 15.23
N ALA A 8 -21.42 2.80 16.49
CA ALA A 8 -22.48 3.74 16.88
C ALA A 8 -22.17 5.15 16.36
N ALA A 9 -23.22 5.96 16.17
CA ALA A 9 -23.07 7.36 15.76
C ALA A 9 -22.18 8.14 16.76
N SER A 10 -21.38 9.07 16.23
CA SER A 10 -20.40 9.88 16.98
C SER A 10 -19.25 9.09 17.62
N THR A 11 -19.05 7.83 17.22
CA THR A 11 -17.86 7.06 17.63
C THR A 11 -16.63 7.57 16.89
N VAL A 12 -15.54 7.82 17.60
CA VAL A 12 -14.24 8.12 16.98
C VAL A 12 -13.48 6.81 16.84
N VAL A 13 -13.12 6.46 15.62
CA VAL A 13 -12.39 5.25 15.27
C VAL A 13 -11.00 5.63 14.76
N THR A 14 -9.97 4.99 15.28
CA THR A 14 -8.60 5.14 14.78
C THR A 14 -8.31 4.02 13.79
N LEU A 15 -8.00 4.38 12.55
CA LEU A 15 -7.60 3.44 11.50
C LEU A 15 -6.09 3.48 11.33
N THR A 16 -5.47 2.30 11.41
CA THR A 16 -4.03 2.11 11.23
C THR A 16 -3.82 1.10 10.10
N ALA A 17 -3.11 1.51 9.05
CA ALA A 17 -2.69 0.64 7.97
C ALA A 17 -1.28 0.12 8.26
N THR A 18 -1.13 -1.17 8.51
CA THR A 18 0.19 -1.82 8.62
C THR A 18 0.49 -2.51 7.30
N ALA A 19 1.56 -2.10 6.62
CA ALA A 19 1.97 -2.73 5.37
C ALA A 19 2.73 -4.03 5.66
N ASP A 20 2.43 -5.08 4.88
CA ASP A 20 3.18 -6.33 4.91
C ASP A 20 4.59 -6.17 4.31
N LEU A 21 5.47 -7.14 4.60
CA LEU A 21 6.81 -7.20 4.04
C LEU A 21 6.78 -7.12 2.50
N GLY A 22 7.55 -6.18 1.94
CA GLY A 22 7.60 -5.96 0.50
C GLY A 22 6.46 -5.12 -0.04
N SER A 23 5.63 -4.52 0.81
CA SER A 23 4.62 -3.53 0.42
C SER A 23 4.79 -2.23 1.20
N THR A 24 4.36 -1.12 0.60
CA THR A 24 4.35 0.21 1.22
C THR A 24 2.94 0.76 1.17
N PHE A 25 2.45 1.27 2.29
CA PHE A 25 1.17 1.98 2.34
C PHE A 25 1.25 3.24 1.46
N THR A 26 0.32 3.39 0.53
CA THR A 26 0.30 4.53 -0.40
C THR A 26 -0.75 5.57 -0.04
N GLY A 27 -1.83 5.18 0.63
CA GLY A 27 -2.86 6.11 1.08
C GLY A 27 -4.21 5.47 1.39
N TRP A 28 -5.04 6.25 2.07
CA TRP A 28 -6.47 5.99 2.24
C TRP A 28 -7.25 6.63 1.09
N SER A 29 -8.33 5.97 0.68
CA SER A 29 -9.25 6.44 -0.37
C SER A 29 -10.71 6.11 0.00
N GLY A 30 -11.67 6.67 -0.74
CA GLY A 30 -13.10 6.57 -0.45
C GLY A 30 -13.60 7.83 0.24
N ASP A 31 -14.19 7.70 1.43
CA ASP A 31 -14.67 8.85 2.24
C ASP A 31 -13.55 9.73 2.79
N VAL A 32 -12.32 9.22 2.84
CA VAL A 32 -11.12 9.98 3.23
C VAL A 32 -10.07 9.77 2.16
N LEU A 33 -9.47 10.88 1.69
CA LEU A 33 -8.35 10.86 0.75
C LEU A 33 -7.12 11.49 1.41
N THR A 34 -6.27 10.66 2.01
CA THR A 34 -5.05 11.11 2.69
C THR A 34 -3.97 10.04 2.68
N THR A 35 -2.71 10.47 2.69
CA THR A 35 -1.54 9.59 2.85
C THR A 35 -1.07 9.51 4.30
N THR A 36 -1.69 10.26 5.21
CA THR A 36 -1.41 10.19 6.64
C THR A 36 -1.85 8.84 7.21
N ASN A 37 -1.03 8.25 8.08
CA ASN A 37 -1.33 7.01 8.77
C ASN A 37 -0.61 7.00 10.12
N PRO A 38 -1.32 6.78 11.25
CA PRO A 38 -2.75 6.48 11.38
C PRO A 38 -3.67 7.69 11.15
N ILE A 39 -4.96 7.44 10.93
CA ILE A 39 -6.02 8.47 10.83
C ILE A 39 -7.11 8.24 11.86
N THR A 40 -7.77 9.33 12.27
CA THR A 40 -8.96 9.29 13.11
C THR A 40 -10.19 9.68 12.29
N VAL A 41 -11.24 8.89 12.41
CA VAL A 41 -12.49 9.06 11.66
C VAL A 41 -13.63 9.08 12.66
N THR A 42 -14.45 10.14 12.61
CA THR A 42 -15.68 10.20 13.39
C THR A 42 -16.80 9.56 12.57
N MET A 43 -17.50 8.59 13.15
CA MET A 43 -18.61 7.87 12.51
C MET A 43 -19.91 8.67 12.69
N ASP A 44 -20.12 9.68 11.86
CA ASP A 44 -21.39 10.42 11.74
C ASP A 44 -22.38 9.75 10.76
N SER A 45 -21.85 8.92 9.86
CA SER A 45 -22.55 8.24 8.76
C SER A 45 -21.78 6.97 8.38
N ALA A 46 -22.37 6.12 7.54
CA ALA A 46 -21.65 4.98 6.97
C ALA A 46 -20.50 5.49 6.09
N LYS A 47 -19.29 4.96 6.30
CA LYS A 47 -18.07 5.34 5.56
C LYS A 47 -17.41 4.12 4.96
N ALA A 48 -17.04 4.21 3.70
CA ALA A 48 -16.21 3.28 2.96
C ALA A 48 -14.81 3.88 2.81
N ILE A 49 -13.87 3.38 3.64
CA ILE A 49 -12.48 3.80 3.60
C ILE A 49 -11.62 2.60 3.20
N THR A 50 -10.80 2.79 2.16
CA THR A 50 -9.93 1.75 1.61
C THR A 50 -8.47 2.14 1.81
N ALA A 51 -7.68 1.26 2.44
CA ALA A 51 -6.23 1.38 2.50
C ALA A 51 -5.61 0.76 1.24
N THR A 52 -4.78 1.54 0.55
CA THR A 52 -4.05 1.09 -0.63
C THR A 52 -2.59 0.85 -0.28
N PHE A 53 -2.03 -0.24 -0.81
CA PHE A 53 -0.63 -0.61 -0.66
C PHE A 53 -0.03 -0.87 -2.04
N ALA A 54 1.24 -0.48 -2.23
CA ALA A 54 2.01 -0.77 -3.42
C ALA A 54 3.14 -1.74 -3.11
N LEU A 55 3.34 -2.73 -3.97
CA LEU A 55 4.47 -3.67 -3.89
C LEU A 55 5.79 -2.94 -4.17
N ASN A 56 6.77 -3.17 -3.30
CA ASN A 56 8.13 -2.68 -3.44
C ASN A 56 8.85 -3.49 -4.52
N GLN A 57 8.87 -2.98 -5.74
CA GLN A 57 9.59 -3.61 -6.85
C GLN A 57 10.98 -3.01 -7.02
N TYR A 58 12.00 -3.86 -7.11
CA TYR A 58 13.39 -3.46 -7.34
C TYR A 58 13.89 -4.11 -8.63
N THR A 59 14.24 -3.30 -9.63
CA THR A 59 14.83 -3.77 -10.88
C THR A 59 16.33 -3.57 -10.88
N ILE A 60 17.09 -4.65 -11.09
CA ILE A 60 18.54 -4.57 -11.30
C ILE A 60 18.80 -4.35 -12.79
N THR A 61 19.56 -3.32 -13.12
CA THR A 61 19.99 -3.07 -14.50
C THR A 61 21.47 -3.40 -14.61
N LEU A 62 21.82 -4.40 -15.42
CA LEU A 62 23.21 -4.72 -15.76
C LEU A 62 23.59 -3.97 -17.03
N SER A 63 24.53 -3.04 -16.94
CA SER A 63 25.14 -2.40 -18.11
C SER A 63 26.54 -2.97 -18.33
N ALA A 64 26.73 -3.67 -19.44
CA ALA A 64 28.07 -4.03 -19.91
C ALA A 64 28.64 -2.84 -20.70
N ALA A 65 29.80 -2.31 -20.29
CA ALA A 65 30.60 -1.46 -21.18
C ALA A 65 30.97 -2.25 -22.45
N PRO A 66 31.14 -1.62 -23.63
CA PRO A 66 31.51 -2.35 -24.83
C PRO A 66 32.95 -2.86 -24.70
N ALA A 67 33.12 -4.08 -24.21
CA ALA A 67 34.30 -4.91 -24.41
C ALA A 67 33.82 -6.26 -24.95
N LYS A 68 34.44 -6.70 -26.04
CA LYS A 68 34.09 -7.89 -26.82
C LYS A 68 33.75 -9.10 -25.94
N GLY A 69 32.49 -9.53 -25.92
CA GLY A 69 32.07 -10.82 -25.35
C GLY A 69 30.84 -10.70 -24.46
N ALA A 70 29.68 -11.07 -25.00
CA ALA A 70 28.42 -11.12 -24.28
C ALA A 70 28.30 -12.43 -23.46
N GLN A 71 27.88 -12.33 -22.20
CA GLN A 71 27.11 -13.37 -21.52
C GLN A 71 26.04 -12.69 -20.66
N SER A 72 24.76 -12.84 -21.04
CA SER A 72 23.63 -12.52 -20.18
C SER A 72 23.11 -13.80 -19.54
N GLN A 73 23.23 -13.92 -18.22
CA GLN A 73 22.50 -14.90 -17.40
C GLN A 73 21.66 -14.13 -16.37
N ALA A 74 20.36 -14.42 -16.33
CA ALA A 74 19.49 -14.37 -15.14
C ALA A 74 18.06 -14.61 -15.67
N GLY A 75 17.34 -15.67 -15.34
CA GLY A 75 17.12 -16.20 -13.99
C GLY A 75 15.61 -16.07 -13.77
N ALA A 76 14.83 -16.96 -14.40
CA ALA A 76 13.40 -17.08 -14.12
C ALA A 76 13.22 -17.97 -12.89
N VAL A 77 12.50 -17.46 -11.90
CA VAL A 77 11.88 -18.26 -10.84
C VAL A 77 10.69 -19.01 -11.42
#